data_AF-A0A3C0SAF9-F1
#
_entry.id   AF-A0A3C0SAF9-F1
#
_cell.length_a   1.000
_cell.length_b   1.000
_cell.length_c   1.000
_cell.angle_alpha   90.00
_cell.angle_beta   90.00
_cell.angle_gamma   90.00
#
_symmetry.space_group_name_H-M   'P 1'
#
loop_
_entity.id
_entity.type
_entity.pdbx_description
1 polymer ?
#
loop_
_entity_poly.entity_id
_entity_poly.type
_entity_poly.pdbx_seq_one_letter_code
_entity_poly.pdbx_strand_id
1 'polypeptide(L)'
;MLRLRRSITFCNDSLGISQEQPMTRILILLASLFLLGPVYGETLTNSSGDKYVGDVANGIPHGQGTTTWANGAKYVGEYRNGRRHGQGTYTFADGAKYVGEWQAGKPWNAIAYDAAGELSHGYTDGVPQCRKG
;
A
#
# COMPACT_ATOMS: atom_id res chain seq x y z
N MET A 1 68.18 0.65 40.07
CA MET A 1 67.81 1.58 41.18
C MET A 1 67.02 2.72 40.54
N LEU A 2 65.70 2.65 40.53
CA LEU A 2 64.72 3.47 41.30
C LEU A 2 63.90 4.33 40.29
N ARG A 3 62.69 3.88 39.93
CA ARG A 3 61.37 4.34 40.41
C ARG A 3 60.91 5.70 39.85
N LEU A 4 59.97 5.60 38.89
CA LEU A 4 58.58 6.11 38.94
C LEU A 4 58.28 7.44 39.65
N ARG A 5 57.64 8.35 38.90
CA ARG A 5 56.38 9.05 39.24
C ARG A 5 55.60 9.20 37.90
N ARG A 6 54.45 8.55 37.61
CA ARG A 6 53.06 8.68 38.15
C ARG A 6 52.75 10.16 38.43
N SER A 7 51.75 10.83 37.86
CA SER A 7 50.34 10.51 37.63
C SER A 7 49.76 11.77 36.90
N ILE A 8 48.69 11.79 36.09
CA ILE A 8 47.27 11.65 36.45
C ILE A 8 46.43 11.63 35.14
N THR A 9 45.43 10.76 35.15
CA THR A 9 44.32 10.44 34.24
C THR A 9 43.23 11.55 34.15
N PHE A 10 42.55 11.82 33.02
CA PHE A 10 41.20 11.36 32.54
C PHE A 10 40.75 12.44 31.49
N CYS A 11 39.98 12.21 30.42
CA CYS A 11 38.77 11.40 30.25
C CYS A 11 38.66 10.73 28.85
N ASN A 12 37.85 9.67 28.86
CA ASN A 12 37.27 8.90 27.76
C ASN A 12 36.74 9.72 26.58
N ASP A 13 36.85 9.16 25.36
CA ASP A 13 35.65 8.63 24.69
C ASP A 13 35.97 7.42 23.79
N SER A 14 35.62 6.25 24.35
CA SER A 14 35.12 5.01 23.76
C SER A 14 35.61 4.56 22.38
N LEU A 15 36.54 3.60 22.39
CA LEU A 15 36.55 2.48 21.46
C LEU A 15 35.38 1.55 21.82
N GLY A 16 34.49 1.27 20.88
CA GLY A 16 33.36 0.36 21.09
C GLY A 16 32.98 -0.37 19.80
N ILE A 17 33.70 -1.46 19.51
CA ILE A 17 33.25 -2.50 18.60
C ILE A 17 31.99 -3.12 19.22
N SER A 18 30.85 -3.01 18.56
CA SER A 18 29.75 -3.96 18.73
C SER A 18 28.89 -3.95 17.48
N GLN A 19 29.11 -4.94 16.60
CA GLN A 19 28.15 -5.30 15.58
C GLN A 19 26.94 -5.94 16.26
N GLU A 20 25.92 -5.13 16.46
CA GLU A 20 24.54 -5.54 16.67
C GLU A 20 23.95 -6.10 15.35
N GLN A 21 23.18 -7.19 15.21
CA GLN A 21 22.67 -8.25 16.08
C GLN A 21 22.40 -9.50 15.19
N PRO A 22 22.65 -10.74 15.65
CA PRO A 22 22.42 -11.97 14.87
C PRO A 22 20.95 -12.43 14.83
N MET A 23 19.96 -11.51 14.91
CA MET A 23 18.53 -11.87 14.87
C MET A 23 17.88 -11.76 13.48
N THR A 24 18.52 -11.08 12.52
CA THR A 24 17.89 -10.81 11.22
C THR A 24 17.69 -12.07 10.36
N ARG A 25 18.47 -13.14 10.58
CA ARG A 25 18.33 -14.39 9.80
C ARG A 25 17.11 -15.22 10.19
N ILE A 26 16.65 -15.16 11.44
CA ILE A 26 15.43 -15.85 11.89
C ILE A 26 14.19 -15.05 11.49
N LEU A 27 14.27 -13.72 11.51
CA LEU A 27 13.15 -12.84 11.13
C LEU A 27 12.81 -12.91 9.62
N ILE A 28 13.81 -13.09 8.74
CA ILE A 28 13.58 -13.28 7.30
C ILE A 28 12.90 -14.64 7.00
N LEU A 29 13.21 -15.68 7.78
CA LEU A 29 12.58 -17.00 7.63
C LEU A 29 11.12 -17.04 8.14
N LEU A 30 10.78 -16.24 9.16
CA LEU A 30 9.40 -16.08 9.62
C LEU A 30 8.56 -15.20 8.68
N ALA A 31 9.16 -14.17 8.06
CA ALA A 31 8.50 -13.36 7.04
C ALA A 31 8.23 -14.14 5.74
N SER A 32 9.07 -15.13 5.40
CA SER A 32 8.86 -16.01 4.24
C SER A 32 7.85 -17.15 4.49
N LEU A 33 7.55 -17.47 5.75
CA LEU A 33 6.43 -18.35 6.11
C LEU A 33 5.06 -17.65 6.01
N PHE A 34 5.03 -16.31 5.97
CA PHE A 34 3.84 -15.50 5.73
C PHE A 34 3.43 -15.44 4.24
N LEU A 35 4.20 -16.05 3.34
CA LEU A 35 3.94 -16.04 1.89
C LEU A 35 2.91 -17.07 1.43
N LEU A 36 2.40 -17.91 2.33
CA LEU A 36 1.33 -18.89 2.07
C LEU A 36 0.18 -18.76 3.07
N GLY A 37 0.00 -17.58 3.68
CA GLY A 37 -1.22 -17.28 4.42
C GLY A 37 -2.41 -17.21 3.44
N PRO A 38 -3.59 -17.77 3.78
CA PRO A 38 -4.80 -17.49 3.01
C PRO A 38 -4.99 -15.97 3.00
N VAL A 39 -5.26 -15.38 1.83
CA VAL A 39 -5.68 -13.97 1.75
C VAL A 39 -6.87 -13.82 2.68
N TYR A 40 -6.69 -13.11 3.81
CA TYR A 40 -7.70 -12.93 4.86
C TYR A 40 -8.80 -11.94 4.43
N GLY A 41 -9.41 -12.16 3.27
CA GLY A 41 -10.49 -11.34 2.74
C GLY A 41 -11.75 -12.18 2.53
N GLU A 42 -12.90 -11.65 2.95
CA GLU A 42 -14.19 -12.23 2.62
C GLU A 42 -14.45 -12.06 1.12
N THR A 43 -15.11 -13.06 0.52
CA THR A 43 -15.50 -13.01 -0.89
C THR A 43 -16.98 -12.72 -1.01
N LEU A 44 -17.34 -11.61 -1.65
CA LEU A 44 -18.72 -11.30 -2.02
C LEU A 44 -18.87 -11.46 -3.53
N THR A 45 -19.85 -12.25 -3.97
CA THR A 45 -20.17 -12.41 -5.40
C THR A 45 -21.62 -12.01 -5.61
N ASN A 46 -21.90 -11.12 -6.57
CA ASN A 46 -23.26 -10.76 -6.93
C ASN A 46 -23.77 -11.65 -8.09
N SER A 47 -25.09 -11.60 -8.37
CA SER A 47 -25.69 -12.35 -9.48
C SER A 47 -25.23 -11.88 -10.87
N SER A 48 -24.66 -10.68 -10.97
CA SER A 48 -24.07 -10.14 -12.20
C SER A 48 -22.67 -10.70 -12.50
N GLY A 49 -22.06 -11.45 -11.56
CA GLY A 49 -20.72 -12.01 -11.70
C GLY A 49 -19.60 -11.10 -11.19
N ASP A 50 -19.92 -9.95 -10.58
CA ASP A 50 -18.92 -9.12 -9.93
C ASP A 50 -18.46 -9.79 -8.64
N LYS A 51 -17.14 -9.77 -8.42
CA LYS A 51 -16.49 -10.39 -7.28
C LYS A 51 -15.74 -9.34 -6.48
N TYR A 52 -15.99 -9.28 -5.19
CA TYR A 52 -15.18 -8.54 -4.22
C TYR A 52 -14.40 -9.52 -3.35
N VAL A 53 -13.15 -9.19 -3.04
CA VAL A 53 -12.31 -9.90 -2.08
C VAL A 53 -11.63 -8.86 -1.19
N GLY A 54 -11.87 -8.87 0.11
CA GLY A 54 -11.28 -7.92 1.04
C GLY A 54 -12.01 -7.85 2.38
N ASP A 55 -11.82 -6.74 3.10
CA ASP A 55 -12.48 -6.55 4.38
C ASP A 55 -13.98 -6.27 4.21
N VAL A 56 -14.80 -6.87 5.06
CA VAL A 56 -16.25 -6.69 5.02
C VAL A 56 -16.73 -6.27 6.40
N ALA A 57 -17.59 -5.27 6.43
CA ALA A 57 -18.25 -4.83 7.65
C ALA A 57 -19.76 -4.83 7.40
N ASN A 58 -20.54 -5.52 8.24
CA ASN A 58 -22.00 -5.64 8.09
C ASN A 58 -22.45 -6.14 6.70
N GLY A 59 -21.71 -7.07 6.10
CA GLY A 59 -22.02 -7.63 4.78
C GLY A 59 -21.76 -6.68 3.61
N ILE A 60 -21.13 -5.53 3.82
CA ILE A 60 -20.74 -4.59 2.77
C ILE A 60 -19.21 -4.40 2.72
N PRO A 61 -18.62 -4.17 1.53
CA PRO A 61 -17.20 -3.87 1.39
C PRO A 61 -16.74 -2.71 2.29
N HIS A 62 -15.64 -2.92 3.01
CA HIS A 62 -15.00 -1.96 3.91
C HIS A 62 -13.48 -2.14 3.84
N GLY A 63 -12.69 -1.23 4.42
CA GLY A 63 -11.24 -1.42 4.53
C GLY A 63 -10.54 -1.64 3.19
N GLN A 64 -9.54 -2.52 3.13
CA GLN A 64 -8.82 -2.82 1.89
C GLN A 64 -9.53 -3.93 1.11
N GLY A 65 -9.63 -3.78 -0.20
CA GLY A 65 -10.18 -4.85 -1.02
C GLY A 65 -9.97 -4.69 -2.51
N THR A 66 -10.35 -5.74 -3.21
CA THR A 66 -10.31 -5.83 -4.66
C THR A 66 -11.69 -6.17 -5.19
N THR A 67 -12.28 -5.30 -6.01
CA THR A 67 -13.44 -5.67 -6.85
C THR A 67 -12.95 -5.99 -8.25
N THR A 68 -13.39 -7.13 -8.78
CA THR A 68 -13.31 -7.47 -10.20
C THR A 68 -14.74 -7.49 -10.74
N TRP A 69 -15.01 -6.66 -11.74
CA TRP A 69 -16.33 -6.60 -12.37
C TRP A 69 -16.42 -7.61 -13.51
N ALA A 70 -17.63 -8.07 -13.80
CA ALA A 70 -17.88 -9.00 -14.90
C ALA A 70 -17.47 -8.44 -16.28
N ASN A 71 -17.44 -7.10 -16.42
CA ASN A 71 -16.96 -6.43 -17.62
C ASN A 71 -15.42 -6.43 -17.77
N GLY A 72 -14.67 -7.03 -16.84
CA GLY A 72 -13.21 -7.09 -16.85
C GLY A 72 -12.50 -5.92 -16.18
N ALA A 73 -13.23 -4.88 -15.75
CA ALA A 73 -12.63 -3.82 -14.94
C ALA A 73 -12.23 -4.36 -13.56
N LYS A 74 -11.27 -3.70 -12.92
CA LYS A 74 -10.76 -4.06 -11.60
C LYS A 74 -10.50 -2.82 -10.76
N TYR A 75 -10.78 -2.89 -9.47
CA TYR A 75 -10.37 -1.89 -8.50
C TYR A 75 -9.63 -2.55 -7.37
N VAL A 76 -8.54 -1.92 -6.94
CA VAL A 76 -7.76 -2.31 -5.77
C VAL A 76 -7.58 -1.07 -4.93
N GLY A 77 -8.05 -1.08 -3.69
CA GLY A 77 -7.92 0.05 -2.79
C GLY A 77 -8.90 0.00 -1.63
N GLU A 78 -9.11 1.17 -1.04
CA GLU A 78 -9.94 1.30 0.14
C GLU A 78 -11.45 1.36 -0.19
N TYR A 79 -12.26 0.84 0.72
CA TYR A 79 -13.70 0.86 0.70
C TYR A 79 -14.24 1.44 1.99
N ARG A 80 -15.30 2.23 1.87
CA ARG A 80 -16.09 2.72 3.00
C ARG A 80 -17.56 2.66 2.65
N ASN A 81 -18.34 1.98 3.48
CA ASN A 81 -19.78 1.79 3.30
C ASN A 81 -20.14 1.25 1.90
N GLY A 82 -19.40 0.24 1.42
CA GLY A 82 -19.61 -0.38 0.11
C GLY A 82 -19.16 0.45 -1.10
N ARG A 83 -18.53 1.61 -0.89
CA ARG A 83 -18.05 2.49 -1.97
C ARG A 83 -16.53 2.61 -1.93
N ARG A 84 -15.91 2.71 -3.10
CA ARG A 84 -14.48 3.05 -3.24
C ARG A 84 -14.18 4.35 -2.50
N HIS A 85 -13.14 4.33 -1.68
CA HIS A 85 -12.70 5.44 -0.86
C HIS A 85 -11.17 5.43 -0.73
N GLY A 86 -10.57 6.41 -0.04
CA GLY A 86 -9.14 6.43 0.26
C GLY A 86 -8.25 6.27 -0.97
N GLN A 87 -7.09 5.65 -0.82
CA GLN A 87 -6.20 5.38 -1.95
C GLN A 87 -6.65 4.15 -2.73
N GLY A 88 -6.60 4.23 -4.06
CA GLY A 88 -6.91 3.10 -4.90
C GLY A 88 -6.57 3.27 -6.38
N THR A 89 -6.51 2.13 -7.05
CA THR A 89 -6.33 2.03 -8.50
C THR A 89 -7.55 1.37 -9.12
N TYR A 90 -8.20 2.08 -10.03
CA TYR A 90 -9.23 1.52 -10.91
C TYR A 90 -8.61 1.27 -12.28
N THR A 91 -8.67 0.03 -12.76
CA THR A 91 -8.23 -0.38 -14.09
C THR A 91 -9.47 -0.75 -14.90
N PHE A 92 -9.64 -0.13 -16.05
CA PHE A 92 -10.66 -0.46 -17.02
C PHE A 92 -10.29 -1.74 -17.78
N ALA A 93 -11.28 -2.36 -18.42
CA ALA A 93 -11.06 -3.57 -19.22
C ALA A 93 -10.16 -3.33 -20.44
N ASP A 94 -10.10 -2.10 -20.93
CA ASP A 94 -9.23 -1.68 -22.03
C ASP A 94 -7.77 -1.40 -21.60
N GLY A 95 -7.47 -1.44 -20.30
CA GLY A 95 -6.15 -1.17 -19.74
C GLY A 95 -5.94 0.27 -19.25
N ALA A 96 -6.83 1.21 -19.56
CA ALA A 96 -6.79 2.55 -18.97
C ALA A 96 -6.94 2.46 -17.44
N LYS A 97 -6.39 3.43 -16.70
CA LYS A 97 -6.45 3.39 -15.23
C LYS A 97 -6.53 4.75 -14.57
N TYR A 98 -7.24 4.80 -13.44
CA TYR A 98 -7.22 5.90 -12.50
C TYR A 98 -6.44 5.49 -11.25
N VAL A 99 -5.47 6.29 -10.86
CA VAL A 99 -4.61 6.05 -9.68
C VAL A 99 -4.69 7.26 -8.76
N GLY A 100 -5.08 7.05 -7.50
CA GLY A 100 -5.04 8.08 -6.47
C GLY A 100 -6.19 7.97 -5.49
N GLU A 101 -6.62 9.12 -4.97
CA GLU A 101 -7.65 9.19 -3.94
C GLU A 101 -9.07 9.08 -4.51
N TRP A 102 -9.93 8.37 -3.78
CA TRP A 102 -11.34 8.15 -4.08
C TRP A 102 -12.21 8.66 -2.95
N GLN A 103 -13.34 9.29 -3.31
CA GLN A 103 -14.35 9.70 -2.35
C GLN A 103 -15.74 9.33 -2.87
N ALA A 104 -16.48 8.58 -2.05
CA ALA A 104 -17.84 8.14 -2.35
C ALA A 104 -17.99 7.48 -3.75
N GLY A 105 -16.98 6.72 -4.17
CA GLY A 105 -16.99 6.03 -5.46
C GLY A 105 -16.47 6.85 -6.64
N LYS A 106 -16.01 8.08 -6.45
CA LYS A 106 -15.48 8.96 -7.51
C LYS A 106 -14.00 9.29 -7.28
N PRO A 107 -13.21 9.54 -8.33
CA PRO A 107 -11.87 10.09 -8.19
C PRO A 107 -11.92 11.47 -7.51
N TRP A 108 -11.03 11.73 -6.54
CA TRP A 108 -10.94 12.99 -5.80
C TRP A 108 -9.61 13.70 -6.10
N ASN A 109 -8.50 13.09 -5.67
CA ASN A 109 -7.13 13.51 -5.97
C ASN A 109 -6.41 12.38 -6.71
N ALA A 110 -6.68 12.26 -8.01
CA ALA A 110 -6.27 11.09 -8.79
C ALA A 110 -5.77 11.47 -10.18
N ILE A 111 -4.98 10.59 -10.78
CA ILE A 111 -4.42 10.74 -12.11
C ILE A 111 -4.98 9.66 -13.02
N ALA A 112 -5.39 10.07 -14.23
CA ALA A 112 -5.84 9.18 -15.28
C ALA A 112 -4.72 8.89 -16.27
N TYR A 113 -4.56 7.61 -16.57
CA TYR A 113 -3.71 7.10 -17.63
C TYR A 113 -4.57 6.40 -18.68
N ASP A 114 -4.22 6.57 -19.94
CA ASP A 114 -4.85 5.80 -21.02
C ASP A 114 -4.34 4.34 -21.07
N ALA A 115 -4.82 3.58 -22.05
CA ALA A 115 -4.42 2.19 -22.25
C ALA A 115 -2.93 2.01 -22.66
N ALA A 116 -2.30 3.05 -23.22
CA ALA A 116 -0.86 3.06 -23.51
C ALA A 116 -0.02 3.38 -22.26
N GLY A 117 -0.67 3.84 -21.18
CA GLY A 117 -0.02 4.27 -19.96
C GLY A 117 0.42 5.74 -19.99
N GLU A 118 -0.04 6.51 -20.98
CA GLU A 118 0.23 7.95 -21.04
C GLU A 118 -0.71 8.73 -20.13
N LEU A 119 -0.19 9.83 -19.56
CA LEU A 119 -0.98 10.74 -18.74
C LEU A 119 -2.07 11.43 -19.58
N SER A 120 -3.32 11.19 -19.23
CA SER A 120 -4.48 11.82 -19.87
C SER A 120 -4.85 13.14 -19.16
N HIS A 121 -5.32 13.04 -17.92
CA HIS A 121 -5.81 14.17 -17.12
C HIS A 121 -5.71 13.87 -15.63
N GLY A 122 -5.85 14.90 -14.80
CA GLY A 122 -5.86 14.76 -13.34
C GLY A 122 -7.24 15.04 -12.75
N TYR A 123 -7.38 14.79 -11.46
CA TYR A 123 -8.49 15.21 -10.61
C TYR A 123 -7.91 15.88 -9.37
N THR A 124 -8.44 17.04 -9.04
CA THR A 124 -8.17 17.75 -7.78
C THR A 124 -9.50 18.10 -7.16
N ASP A 125 -9.70 17.67 -5.91
CA ASP A 125 -10.97 17.85 -5.20
C ASP A 125 -12.20 17.41 -6.01
N GLY A 126 -12.05 16.31 -6.75
CA GLY A 126 -13.10 15.73 -7.59
C GLY A 126 -13.35 16.48 -8.91
N VAL A 127 -12.61 17.55 -9.18
CA VAL A 127 -12.71 18.34 -10.42
C VAL A 127 -11.66 17.87 -11.43
N PRO A 128 -12.06 17.43 -12.63
CA PRO A 128 -11.11 17.05 -13.67
C PRO A 128 -10.25 18.24 -14.09
N GLN A 129 -8.94 18.03 -14.12
CA GLN A 129 -7.94 19.01 -14.52
C GLN A 129 -7.51 18.73 -15.95
N CYS A 130 -7.69 19.71 -16.83
CA CYS A 130 -7.13 19.65 -18.18
C CYS A 130 -5.60 19.66 -18.11
N ARG A 131 -4.94 18.90 -18.98
CA ARG A 131 -3.48 18.96 -19.16
C ARG A 131 -3.13 20.38 -19.63
N LYS A 132 -2.44 21.16 -18.77
CA LYS A 132 -1.75 22.37 -19.24
C LYS A 132 -0.55 21.90 -20.06
N GLY A 133 -0.62 22.17 -21.37
CA GLY A 133 0.46 21.89 -22.32
C GLY A 133 1.70 22.73 -22.05
#